data_AF-A0A6P4D2L0-F1
#
_entry.id   AF-A0A6P4D2L0-F1
#
_cell.length_a   1.000
_cell.length_b   1.000
_cell.length_c   1.000
_cell.angle_alpha   90.00
_cell.angle_beta   90.00
_cell.angle_gamma   90.00
#
_symmetry.space_group_name_H-M   'P 1'
#
loop_
_entity.id
_entity.type
_entity.pdbx_description
1 polymer ?
#
loop_
_entity_poly.entity_id
_entity_poly.type
_entity_poly.pdbx_seq_one_letter_code
_entity_poly.pdbx_strand_id
1 'polypeptide(L)'
;MNDEKETCMRRGPGARDMYEEGPGGIELWILRGGVHVLWSSYSHMLFLNRNRKILQQGVDFKQIDLEWDWDNFLILQALVGSMACYVFPFLQDLPLWNMKGVVATMILHVGVSEPLYYWMHRKFHEHHFLFTHYHSLHHSSPVPGPFTAGNAILLEHLVLTVVIGIPVLGESLF
;
A
#
# COMPACT_ATOMS: atom_id res chain seq x y z
N MET A 1 20.86 61.21 10.32
CA MET A 1 20.43 61.40 8.93
C MET A 1 21.65 61.05 8.08
N ASN A 2 21.88 59.83 7.59
CA ASN A 2 21.01 58.74 7.17
C ASN A 2 21.71 57.41 7.46
N ASP A 3 21.01 56.42 8.04
CA ASP A 3 21.50 55.03 8.04
C ASP A 3 20.35 54.01 8.18
N GLU A 4 19.21 54.27 7.53
CA GLU A 4 18.01 53.41 7.56
C GLU A 4 17.53 52.98 6.16
N LYS A 5 18.45 52.74 5.21
CA LYS A 5 18.05 52.32 3.85
C LYS A 5 18.68 51.03 3.32
N GLU A 6 19.15 50.13 4.19
CA GLU A 6 19.71 48.85 3.73
C GLU A 6 19.23 47.61 4.51
N THR A 7 17.98 47.61 4.98
CA THR A 7 17.41 46.43 5.68
C THR A 7 16.06 45.99 5.12
N CYS A 8 15.82 46.22 3.82
CA CYS A 8 14.67 45.68 3.08
C CYS A 8 15.12 44.73 1.95
N MET A 9 15.93 43.73 2.30
CA MET A 9 16.06 42.49 1.53
C MET A 9 16.20 41.33 2.53
N ARG A 10 15.15 41.08 3.31
CA ARG A 10 15.01 39.76 3.92
C ARG A 10 14.78 38.79 2.75
N ARG A 11 15.75 37.90 2.55
CA ARG A 11 15.62 36.67 1.75
C ARG A 11 14.21 36.12 1.94
N GLY A 12 13.41 36.13 0.87
CA GLY A 12 12.31 35.18 0.78
C GLY A 12 12.88 33.76 0.89
N PRO A 13 12.10 32.79 1.37
CA PRO A 13 12.55 31.40 1.43
C PRO A 13 13.11 31.04 0.07
N GLY A 14 14.37 30.59 0.08
CA GLY A 14 15.07 30.30 -1.15
C GLY A 14 14.30 29.19 -1.85
N ALA A 15 14.23 29.24 -3.17
CA ALA A 15 13.74 28.12 -4.00
C ALA A 15 14.50 26.78 -3.77
N ARG A 16 15.45 26.74 -2.83
CA ARG A 16 16.15 25.55 -2.34
C ARG A 16 15.39 24.80 -1.25
N ASP A 17 14.46 25.45 -0.55
CA ASP A 17 13.66 24.82 0.51
C ASP A 17 12.42 24.10 -0.07
N MET A 18 12.20 24.21 -1.39
CA MET A 18 11.15 23.49 -2.11
C MET A 18 11.62 22.11 -2.63
N TYR A 19 12.92 21.81 -2.50
CA TYR A 19 13.55 20.53 -2.88
C TYR A 19 14.02 19.70 -1.68
N GLU A 20 13.75 20.13 -0.44
CA GLU A 20 13.71 19.20 0.70
C GLU A 20 12.41 18.39 0.57
N GLU A 21 12.41 17.50 -0.42
CA GLU A 21 11.28 16.66 -0.75
C GLU A 21 11.00 15.72 0.42
N GLY A 22 9.84 15.91 1.05
CA GLY A 22 9.35 14.98 2.06
C GLY A 22 9.28 13.56 1.50
N PRO A 23 9.50 12.54 2.33
CA PRO A 23 9.50 11.14 1.94
C PRO A 23 8.07 10.73 1.53
N GLY A 24 7.72 10.92 0.26
CA GLY A 24 6.33 10.82 -0.17
C GLY A 24 6.02 9.54 -0.92
N GLY A 25 6.15 9.60 -2.25
CA GLY A 25 5.65 8.55 -3.12
C GLY A 25 6.69 7.49 -3.48
N ILE A 26 7.92 7.90 -3.80
CA ILE A 26 8.93 6.99 -4.34
C ILE A 26 9.46 6.02 -3.27
N GLU A 27 9.62 6.48 -2.04
CA GLU A 27 10.03 5.64 -0.92
C GLU A 27 8.96 4.60 -0.59
N LEU A 28 7.68 5.01 -0.53
CA LEU A 28 6.56 4.10 -0.34
C LEU A 28 6.48 3.07 -1.48
N TRP A 29 6.68 3.49 -2.73
CA TRP A 29 6.70 2.60 -3.88
C TRP A 29 7.82 1.56 -3.78
N ILE A 30 9.06 2.00 -3.46
CA ILE A 30 10.23 1.12 -3.31
C ILE A 30 10.01 0.14 -2.16
N LEU A 31 9.57 0.62 -0.99
CA LEU A 31 9.33 -0.22 0.19
C LEU A 31 8.26 -1.26 -0.09
N ARG A 32 7.13 -0.84 -0.68
CA ARG A 32 6.01 -1.75 -0.98
C ARG A 32 6.39 -2.76 -2.06
N GLY A 33 7.04 -2.33 -3.14
CA GLY A 33 7.56 -3.23 -4.17
C GLY A 33 8.58 -4.22 -3.61
N GLY A 34 9.49 -3.74 -2.76
CA GLY A 34 10.48 -4.56 -2.06
C GLY A 34 9.83 -5.65 -1.20
N VAL A 35 8.78 -5.33 -0.44
CA VAL A 35 8.04 -6.33 0.35
C VAL A 35 7.47 -7.43 -0.55
N HIS A 36 6.85 -7.09 -1.69
CA HIS A 36 6.30 -8.09 -2.61
C HIS A 36 7.38 -8.96 -3.25
N VAL A 37 8.52 -8.37 -3.68
CA VAL A 37 9.64 -9.12 -4.27
C VAL A 37 10.32 -10.03 -3.26
N LEU A 38 10.57 -9.55 -2.05
CA LEU A 38 11.18 -10.33 -0.97
C LEU A 38 10.25 -11.47 -0.53
N TRP A 39 8.96 -11.18 -0.35
CA TRP A 39 7.97 -12.19 -0.01
C TRP A 39 7.79 -13.22 -1.12
N SER A 40 7.84 -12.81 -2.38
CA SER A 40 7.80 -13.72 -3.53
C SER A 40 9.03 -14.63 -3.54
N SER A 41 10.22 -14.05 -3.35
CA SER A 41 11.46 -14.81 -3.26
C SER A 41 11.39 -15.85 -2.14
N TYR A 42 10.98 -15.45 -0.94
CA TYR A 42 10.78 -16.35 0.19
C TYR A 42 9.75 -17.46 -0.11
N SER A 43 8.61 -17.11 -0.70
CA SER A 43 7.54 -18.06 -1.04
C SER A 43 8.01 -19.15 -2.00
N HIS A 44 8.97 -18.84 -2.88
CA HIS A 44 9.54 -19.77 -3.86
C HIS A 44 10.80 -20.51 -3.37
N MET A 45 11.30 -20.24 -2.16
CA MET A 45 12.38 -21.01 -1.52
C MET A 45 11.85 -22.35 -1.01
N LEU A 46 11.62 -23.30 -1.92
CA LEU A 46 11.04 -24.61 -1.59
C LEU A 46 11.85 -25.39 -0.56
N PHE A 47 13.16 -25.19 -0.47
CA PHE A 47 13.98 -25.83 0.56
C PHE A 47 13.60 -25.40 1.98
N LEU A 48 13.03 -24.19 2.17
CA LEU A 48 12.50 -23.72 3.44
C LEU A 48 11.03 -24.10 3.63
N ASN A 49 10.23 -23.94 2.57
CA ASN A 49 8.78 -23.83 2.70
C ASN A 49 8.00 -25.03 2.14
N ARG A 50 8.64 -25.98 1.45
CA ARG A 50 7.95 -27.10 0.75
C ARG A 50 6.93 -27.84 1.63
N ASN A 51 7.32 -28.18 2.86
CA ASN A 51 6.46 -28.94 3.78
C ASN A 51 5.39 -28.09 4.48
N ARG A 52 5.40 -26.76 4.29
CA ARG A 52 4.45 -25.80 4.87
C ARG A 52 3.48 -25.21 3.84
N LYS A 53 3.60 -25.57 2.56
CA LYS A 53 2.69 -25.10 1.51
C LYS A 53 1.30 -25.71 1.67
N ILE A 54 0.29 -24.85 1.72
CA ILE A 54 -1.13 -25.24 1.69
C ILE A 54 -1.48 -25.80 0.30
N LEU A 55 -1.08 -25.09 -0.76
CA LEU A 55 -1.26 -25.50 -2.14
C LEU A 55 0.07 -26.01 -2.72
N GLN A 56 0.10 -27.28 -3.13
CA GLN A 56 1.30 -27.90 -3.69
C GLN A 56 1.56 -27.50 -5.15
N GLN A 57 0.54 -27.04 -5.86
CA GLN A 57 0.64 -26.52 -7.22
C GLN A 57 1.70 -25.39 -7.31
N GLY A 58 2.47 -25.40 -8.39
CA GLY A 58 3.41 -24.35 -8.75
C GLY A 58 2.77 -23.33 -9.68
N VAL A 59 3.31 -22.11 -9.69
CA VAL A 59 2.95 -21.08 -10.67
C VAL A 59 3.42 -21.54 -12.05
N ASP A 60 2.53 -21.51 -13.04
CA ASP A 60 2.85 -21.86 -14.43
C ASP A 60 3.12 -20.60 -15.27
N PHE A 61 3.60 -20.79 -16.51
CA PHE A 61 3.89 -19.67 -17.40
C PHE A 61 2.64 -18.83 -17.72
N LYS A 62 1.46 -19.47 -17.78
CA LYS A 62 0.22 -18.76 -18.05
C LYS A 62 -0.12 -17.78 -16.94
N GLN A 63 0.04 -18.18 -15.68
CA GLN A 63 -0.17 -17.28 -14.56
C GLN A 63 0.89 -16.17 -14.51
N ILE A 64 2.15 -16.47 -14.84
CA ILE A 64 3.20 -15.45 -14.94
C ILE A 64 2.81 -14.38 -15.97
N ASP A 65 2.31 -14.78 -17.14
CA ASP A 65 1.88 -13.86 -18.17
C ASP A 65 0.65 -13.03 -17.73
N LEU A 66 -0.29 -13.64 -17.00
CA LEU A 66 -1.48 -12.96 -16.47
C LEU A 66 -1.15 -11.93 -15.37
N GLU A 67 -0.08 -12.17 -14.63
CA GLU A 67 0.38 -11.32 -13.52
C GLU A 67 1.47 -10.34 -13.95
N TRP A 68 1.75 -10.19 -15.24
CA TRP A 68 2.87 -9.37 -15.72
C TRP A 68 2.86 -7.96 -15.15
N ASP A 69 1.69 -7.31 -15.11
CA ASP A 69 1.50 -5.96 -14.59
C ASP A 69 0.99 -5.93 -13.13
N TRP A 70 1.37 -6.93 -12.32
CA TRP A 70 0.97 -7.02 -10.91
C TRP A 70 1.34 -5.80 -10.08
N ASP A 71 2.31 -5.00 -10.51
CA ASP A 71 2.85 -3.84 -9.82
C ASP A 71 2.08 -2.53 -10.09
N ASN A 72 1.08 -2.56 -10.99
CA ASN A 72 0.22 -1.40 -11.28
C ASN A 72 -0.39 -0.74 -10.03
N PHE A 73 -0.74 -1.54 -9.02
CA PHE A 73 -1.30 -1.02 -7.77
C PHE A 73 -0.30 -0.19 -6.95
N LEU A 74 1.01 -0.39 -7.13
CA LEU A 74 2.05 0.38 -6.45
C LEU A 74 1.97 1.85 -6.85
N ILE A 75 1.66 2.13 -8.12
CA ILE A 75 1.47 3.50 -8.62
C ILE A 75 0.29 4.15 -7.89
N LEU A 76 -0.85 3.45 -7.81
CA LEU A 76 -2.03 3.93 -7.09
C LEU A 76 -1.70 4.18 -5.61
N GLN A 77 -1.03 3.25 -4.94
CA GLN A 77 -0.72 3.42 -3.51
C GLN A 77 0.30 4.51 -3.25
N ALA A 78 1.29 4.71 -4.13
CA ALA A 78 2.22 5.83 -4.03
C ALA A 78 1.48 7.18 -4.18
N LEU A 79 0.52 7.28 -5.11
CA LEU A 79 -0.31 8.47 -5.28
C LEU A 79 -1.21 8.71 -4.07
N VAL A 80 -1.92 7.68 -3.58
CA VAL A 80 -2.80 7.79 -2.41
C VAL A 80 -2.00 8.12 -1.16
N GLY A 81 -0.86 7.49 -0.93
CA GLY A 81 0.04 7.78 0.18
C GLY A 81 0.56 9.21 0.13
N SER A 82 1.01 9.67 -1.04
CA SER A 82 1.46 11.06 -1.22
C SER A 82 0.34 12.07 -0.94
N MET A 83 -0.88 11.79 -1.45
CA MET A 83 -2.05 12.61 -1.17
C MET A 83 -2.42 12.60 0.31
N ALA A 84 -2.33 11.44 0.98
CA ALA A 84 -2.61 11.33 2.40
C ALA A 84 -1.62 12.19 3.22
N CYS A 85 -0.32 12.14 2.94
CA CYS A 85 0.68 12.99 3.60
C CYS A 85 0.46 14.49 3.34
N TYR A 86 -0.11 14.86 2.20
CA TYR A 86 -0.47 16.24 1.89
C TYR A 86 -1.72 16.71 2.63
N VAL A 87 -2.78 15.88 2.66
CA VAL A 87 -4.05 16.19 3.32
C VAL A 87 -3.95 16.10 4.84
N PHE A 88 -3.10 15.22 5.35
CA PHE A 88 -2.87 14.95 6.77
C PHE A 88 -1.39 15.16 7.12
N PRO A 89 -0.95 16.42 7.35
CA PRO A 89 0.46 16.72 7.59
C PRO A 89 1.07 15.97 8.78
N PHE A 90 0.27 15.64 9.80
CA PHE A 90 0.74 14.87 10.96
C PHE A 90 1.29 13.48 10.62
N LEU A 91 0.93 12.91 9.45
CA LEU A 91 1.48 11.63 9.01
C LEU A 91 2.99 11.71 8.73
N GLN A 92 3.51 12.91 8.48
CA GLN A 92 4.94 13.15 8.26
C GLN A 92 5.73 13.18 9.57
N ASP A 93 5.06 13.37 10.71
CA ASP A 93 5.66 13.49 12.04
C ASP A 93 5.48 12.22 12.90
N LEU A 94 5.04 11.11 12.29
CA LEU A 94 4.84 9.86 13.03
C LEU A 94 6.19 9.28 13.52
N PRO A 95 6.26 8.81 14.77
CA PRO A 95 7.46 8.15 15.26
C PRO A 95 7.69 6.83 14.50
N LEU A 96 8.94 6.52 14.18
CA LEU A 96 9.31 5.26 13.53
C LEU A 96 8.88 4.02 14.33
N TRP A 97 8.73 4.15 15.65
CA TRP A 97 8.31 3.06 16.52
C TRP A 97 7.46 3.55 17.69
N ASN A 98 6.25 3.01 17.84
CA ASN A 98 5.36 3.28 18.96
C ASN A 98 4.56 2.02 19.33
N MET A 99 4.79 1.46 20.53
CA MET A 99 4.08 0.27 20.99
C MET A 99 2.57 0.47 21.15
N LYS A 100 2.11 1.68 21.49
CA LYS A 100 0.67 1.97 21.56
C LYS A 100 0.05 1.94 20.16
N GLY A 101 0.73 2.53 19.18
CA GLY A 101 0.37 2.47 17.77
C GLY A 101 0.26 1.02 17.29
N VAL A 102 1.27 0.18 17.57
CA VAL A 102 1.23 -1.25 17.23
C VAL A 102 0.00 -1.96 17.82
N VAL A 103 -0.32 -1.72 19.10
CA VAL A 103 -1.50 -2.32 19.73
C VAL A 103 -2.80 -1.78 19.08
N ALA A 104 -2.88 -0.47 18.83
CA ALA A 104 -4.03 0.16 18.18
C ALA A 104 -4.23 -0.39 16.76
N THR A 105 -3.16 -0.47 15.96
CA THR A 105 -3.14 -1.08 14.62
C THR A 105 -3.65 -2.51 14.66
N MET A 106 -3.20 -3.34 15.59
CA MET A 106 -3.69 -4.73 15.69
C MET A 106 -5.18 -4.79 16.02
N ILE A 107 -5.66 -3.96 16.96
CA ILE A 107 -7.08 -3.91 17.33
C ILE A 107 -7.93 -3.44 16.15
N LEU A 108 -7.52 -2.38 15.45
CA LEU A 108 -8.23 -1.83 14.28
C LEU A 108 -8.17 -2.78 13.08
N HIS A 109 -7.06 -3.49 12.89
CA HIS A 109 -6.90 -4.48 11.84
C HIS A 109 -7.89 -5.64 12.04
N VAL A 110 -7.81 -6.31 13.19
CA VAL A 110 -8.64 -7.50 13.48
C VAL A 110 -10.10 -7.12 13.74
N GLY A 111 -10.35 -6.03 14.45
CA GLY A 111 -11.70 -5.63 14.88
C GLY A 111 -12.52 -4.92 13.81
N VAL A 112 -11.87 -4.24 12.86
CA VAL A 112 -12.57 -3.41 11.86
C VAL A 112 -12.21 -3.83 10.44
N SER A 113 -10.91 -3.91 10.13
CA SER A 113 -10.45 -4.12 8.75
C SER A 113 -10.76 -5.51 8.24
N GLU A 114 -10.53 -6.54 9.05
CA GLU A 114 -10.82 -7.93 8.68
C GLU A 114 -12.32 -8.18 8.41
N PRO A 115 -13.26 -7.79 9.29
CA PRO A 115 -14.70 -7.91 8.99
C PRO A 115 -15.12 -7.13 7.74
N LEU A 116 -14.61 -5.91 7.57
CA LEU A 116 -14.91 -5.07 6.40
C LEU A 116 -14.37 -5.68 5.11
N TYR A 117 -13.12 -6.15 5.13
CA TYR A 117 -12.50 -6.89 4.03
C TYR A 117 -13.35 -8.09 3.65
N TYR A 118 -13.71 -8.93 4.62
CA TYR A 118 -14.52 -10.11 4.37
C TYR A 118 -15.85 -9.74 3.72
N TRP A 119 -16.55 -8.74 4.26
CA TRP A 119 -17.83 -8.31 3.72
C TRP A 119 -17.70 -7.78 2.28
N MET A 120 -16.69 -6.96 1.99
CA MET A 120 -16.47 -6.41 0.65
C MET A 120 -16.05 -7.47 -0.36
N HIS A 121 -15.07 -8.30 0.02
CA HIS A 121 -14.61 -9.41 -0.80
C HIS A 121 -15.76 -10.38 -1.12
N ARG A 122 -16.60 -10.68 -0.12
CA ARG A 122 -17.82 -11.48 -0.31
C ARG A 122 -18.78 -10.83 -1.32
N LYS A 123 -18.90 -9.50 -1.35
CA LYS A 123 -19.74 -8.80 -2.36
C LYS A 123 -19.19 -8.89 -3.77
N PHE A 124 -17.87 -8.81 -3.94
CA PHE A 124 -17.24 -9.07 -5.24
C PHE A 124 -17.53 -10.49 -5.74
N HIS A 125 -17.61 -11.46 -4.84
CA HIS A 125 -17.97 -12.84 -5.17
C HIS A 125 -19.46 -13.08 -5.43
N GLU A 126 -20.35 -12.54 -4.59
CA GLU A 126 -21.79 -12.82 -4.66
C GLU A 126 -22.48 -12.17 -5.86
N HIS A 127 -22.03 -10.97 -6.26
CA HIS A 127 -22.70 -10.20 -7.29
C HIS A 127 -22.09 -10.48 -8.65
N HIS A 128 -22.83 -11.15 -9.55
CA HIS A 128 -22.35 -11.57 -10.87
C HIS A 128 -21.64 -10.44 -11.64
N PHE A 129 -22.21 -9.24 -11.66
CA PHE A 129 -21.58 -8.10 -12.34
C PHE A 129 -20.24 -7.69 -11.70
N LEU A 130 -20.14 -7.66 -10.36
CA LEU A 130 -18.90 -7.30 -9.68
C LEU A 130 -17.86 -8.40 -9.89
N PHE A 131 -18.27 -9.65 -9.85
CA PHE A 131 -17.38 -10.77 -10.12
C PHE A 131 -16.81 -10.68 -11.54
N THR A 132 -17.68 -10.66 -12.56
CA THR A 132 -17.27 -10.73 -13.97
C THR A 132 -16.44 -9.54 -14.44
N HIS A 133 -16.68 -8.34 -13.93
CA HIS A 133 -16.01 -7.14 -14.42
C HIS A 133 -14.91 -6.64 -13.49
N TYR A 134 -14.99 -7.00 -12.20
CA TYR A 134 -14.12 -6.43 -11.18
C TYR A 134 -13.44 -7.44 -10.28
N HIS A 135 -13.62 -8.74 -10.42
CA HIS A 135 -12.94 -9.71 -9.55
C HIS A 135 -12.43 -10.95 -10.30
N SER A 136 -12.94 -11.21 -11.50
CA SER A 136 -12.55 -12.37 -12.30
C SER A 136 -11.09 -12.31 -12.76
N LEU A 137 -10.51 -11.11 -12.92
CA LEU A 137 -9.08 -10.94 -13.21
C LEU A 137 -8.25 -11.50 -12.06
N HIS A 138 -8.57 -11.11 -10.82
CA HIS A 138 -7.91 -11.63 -9.63
C HIS A 138 -8.00 -13.16 -9.56
N HIS A 139 -9.18 -13.74 -9.87
CA HIS A 139 -9.39 -15.19 -9.91
C HIS A 139 -8.81 -15.90 -11.14
N SER A 140 -8.31 -15.16 -12.13
CA SER A 140 -7.65 -15.77 -13.30
C SER A 140 -6.28 -16.37 -12.96
N SER A 141 -5.73 -15.99 -11.81
CA SER A 141 -4.50 -16.52 -11.20
C SER A 141 -4.82 -17.53 -10.09
N PRO A 142 -4.84 -18.84 -10.37
CA PRO A 142 -5.34 -19.84 -9.41
C PRO A 142 -4.36 -20.16 -8.28
N VAL A 143 -3.06 -19.92 -8.45
CA VAL A 143 -2.06 -20.19 -7.41
C VAL A 143 -1.79 -18.91 -6.63
N PRO A 144 -2.26 -18.76 -5.38
CA PRO A 144 -2.11 -17.51 -4.65
C PRO A 144 -0.65 -17.24 -4.31
N GLY A 145 -0.22 -15.99 -4.52
CA GLY A 145 1.09 -15.48 -4.13
C GLY A 145 1.12 -13.96 -4.01
N PRO A 146 2.27 -13.39 -3.60
CA PRO A 146 2.45 -11.93 -3.49
C PRO A 146 2.09 -11.15 -4.76
N PHE A 147 2.34 -11.70 -5.95
CA PHE A 147 2.01 -11.04 -7.22
C PHE A 147 0.53 -11.19 -7.56
N THR A 148 -0.07 -12.34 -7.31
CA THR A 148 -1.53 -12.55 -7.38
C THR A 148 -2.31 -11.55 -6.51
N ALA A 149 -1.78 -11.19 -5.34
CA ALA A 149 -2.38 -10.17 -4.48
C ALA A 149 -2.34 -8.75 -5.08
N GLY A 150 -1.35 -8.47 -5.94
CA GLY A 150 -1.26 -7.22 -6.72
C GLY A 150 -2.05 -7.25 -8.02
N ASN A 151 -2.35 -8.44 -8.56
CA ASN A 151 -3.10 -8.62 -9.81
C ASN A 151 -4.61 -8.49 -9.60
N ALA A 152 -5.08 -7.26 -9.56
CA ALA A 152 -6.50 -6.91 -9.43
C ALA A 152 -6.75 -5.59 -10.14
N ILE A 153 -8.01 -5.30 -10.45
CA ILE A 153 -8.33 -4.04 -11.12
C ILE A 153 -8.47 -2.87 -10.15
N LEU A 154 -8.46 -1.65 -10.67
CA LEU A 154 -8.43 -0.40 -9.88
C LEU A 154 -9.48 -0.37 -8.75
N LEU A 155 -10.72 -0.82 -9.01
CA LEU A 155 -11.77 -0.79 -7.99
C LEU A 155 -11.44 -1.68 -6.78
N GLU A 156 -10.94 -2.89 -7.02
CA GLU A 156 -10.54 -3.79 -5.94
C GLU A 156 -9.44 -3.14 -5.11
N HIS A 157 -8.43 -2.57 -5.78
CA HIS A 157 -7.32 -1.90 -5.11
C HIS A 157 -7.76 -0.67 -4.32
N LEU A 158 -8.73 0.11 -4.80
CA LEU A 158 -9.30 1.22 -4.05
C LEU A 158 -10.00 0.72 -2.77
N VAL A 159 -10.81 -0.33 -2.86
CA VAL A 159 -11.48 -0.93 -1.71
C VAL A 159 -10.45 -1.46 -0.71
N LEU A 160 -9.44 -2.20 -1.18
CA LEU A 160 -8.36 -2.70 -0.34
C LEU A 160 -7.55 -1.56 0.30
N THR A 161 -7.35 -0.46 -0.42
CA THR A 161 -6.66 0.75 0.09
C THR A 161 -7.45 1.41 1.21
N VAL A 162 -8.78 1.49 1.09
CA VAL A 162 -9.63 1.98 2.19
C VAL A 162 -9.55 1.06 3.40
N VAL A 163 -9.64 -0.26 3.20
CA VAL A 163 -9.57 -1.26 4.27
C VAL A 163 -8.24 -1.16 5.02
N ILE A 164 -7.11 -1.15 4.31
CA ILE A 164 -5.79 -1.08 4.94
C ILE A 164 -5.49 0.31 5.52
N GLY A 165 -6.14 1.36 5.00
CA GLY A 165 -6.03 2.72 5.52
C GLY A 165 -6.63 2.89 6.92
N ILE A 166 -7.59 2.05 7.33
CA ILE A 166 -8.22 2.13 8.66
C ILE A 166 -7.19 1.99 9.80
N PRO A 167 -6.38 0.93 9.88
CA PRO A 167 -5.39 0.81 10.94
C PRO A 167 -4.27 1.84 10.79
N VAL A 168 -3.82 2.11 9.56
CA VAL A 168 -2.74 3.07 9.27
C VAL A 168 -3.08 4.48 9.75
N LEU A 169 -4.29 4.97 9.46
CA LEU A 169 -4.72 6.29 9.91
C LEU A 169 -5.24 6.25 11.35
N GLY A 170 -5.93 5.18 11.74
CA GLY A 170 -6.53 5.09 13.06
C GLY A 170 -5.52 4.99 14.20
N GLU A 171 -4.35 4.38 13.99
CA GLU A 171 -3.31 4.32 15.02
C GLU A 171 -2.73 5.70 15.37
N SER A 172 -2.76 6.65 14.43
CA SER A 172 -2.26 8.01 14.66
C SER A 172 -3.05 8.80 15.71
N LEU A 173 -4.20 8.27 16.13
CA LEU A 173 -5.03 8.82 17.20
C LEU A 173 -4.59 8.39 18.62
N PHE A 174 -3.56 7.54 18.76
CA PHE A 174 -3.16 6.89 20.02
C PHE A 174 -1.67 7.04 20.38
#